data_AF-B0WWW0-F1
#
_entry.id   AF-B0WWW0-F1
#
_cell.length_a   1.000
_cell.length_b   1.000
_cell.length_c   1.000
_cell.angle_alpha   90.00
_cell.angle_beta   90.00
_cell.angle_gamma   90.00
#
_symmetry.space_group_name_H-M   'P 1'
#
loop_
_entity.id
_entity.type
_entity.pdbx_description
1 polymer ?
#
loop_
_entity_poly.entity_id
_entity_poly.type
_entity_poly.pdbx_seq_one_letter_code
_entity_poly.pdbx_strand_id
1 'polypeptide(L)'
;MYCVASGSSFKEIWDRALKPNSEWAEKDDFLDVIYWSRQIIGILIGVVMGIVPLKGFIALALFALINCGIVYLYSTSYQSVDEEAYGGIWEIIKEGFMTSFACFLVTWIIFYTGIHFDSVTTAKMQ
;
A
#
# COMPACT_ATOMS: atom_id res chain seq x y z
N MET A 1 -19.70 -28.90 21.37
CA MET A 1 -18.35 -28.30 21.40
C MET A 1 -18.27 -27.34 20.24
N TYR A 2 -18.22 -26.04 20.52
CA TYR A 2 -17.93 -25.03 19.50
C TYR A 2 -16.44 -24.77 19.60
N CYS A 3 -15.66 -25.14 18.56
CA CYS A 3 -14.29 -24.67 18.44
C CYS A 3 -14.35 -23.16 18.21
N VAL A 4 -13.99 -22.38 19.23
CA VAL A 4 -13.64 -20.98 19.03
C VAL A 4 -12.30 -20.98 18.30
N ALA A 5 -12.31 -20.63 17.02
CA ALA A 5 -11.09 -20.27 16.30
C ALA A 5 -10.43 -19.13 17.09
N SER A 6 -9.30 -19.42 17.71
CA SER A 6 -8.47 -18.42 18.37
C SER A 6 -7.87 -17.54 17.27
N GLY A 7 -8.55 -16.44 16.92
CA GLY A 7 -8.02 -15.45 15.99
C GLY A 7 -6.67 -14.94 16.48
N SER A 8 -5.67 -14.95 15.59
CA SER A 8 -4.30 -14.48 15.86
C SER A 8 -4.33 -13.06 16.45
N SER A 9 -3.50 -12.77 17.47
CA SER A 9 -3.42 -11.40 17.98
C SER A 9 -2.77 -10.48 16.95
N PHE A 10 -3.19 -9.21 16.85
CA PHE A 10 -2.58 -8.22 15.93
C PHE A 10 -1.05 -8.16 16.05
N LYS A 11 -0.50 -8.28 17.26
CA LYS A 11 0.96 -8.32 17.45
C LYS A 11 1.60 -9.54 16.79
N GLU A 12 0.96 -10.70 16.88
CA GLU A 12 1.45 -11.94 16.28
C GLU A 12 1.37 -11.90 14.75
N ILE A 13 0.30 -11.29 14.21
CA ILE A 13 0.12 -11.05 12.77
C ILE A 13 1.26 -10.18 12.24
N TRP A 14 1.57 -9.07 12.92
CA TRP A 14 2.68 -8.19 12.52
C TRP A 14 4.06 -8.80 12.75
N ASP A 15 4.27 -9.56 13.82
CA ASP A 15 5.51 -10.30 14.03
C ASP A 15 5.75 -11.34 12.93
N ARG A 16 4.68 -12.00 12.46
CA ARG A 16 4.72 -12.91 11.30
C ARG A 16 4.95 -12.17 10.00
N ALA A 17 4.31 -11.02 9.81
CA ALA A 17 4.54 -10.15 8.64
C ALA A 17 6.02 -9.75 8.50
N LEU A 18 6.67 -9.49 9.63
CA LEU A 18 8.09 -9.11 9.66
C LEU A 18 9.03 -10.31 9.56
N LYS A 19 8.56 -11.54 9.73
CA LYS A 19 9.37 -12.76 9.58
C LYS A 19 9.27 -13.31 8.16
N PRO A 20 10.39 -13.50 7.46
CA PRO A 20 10.38 -14.06 6.11
C PRO A 20 9.86 -15.50 6.12
N ASN A 21 9.22 -15.91 5.01
CA ASN A 21 8.67 -17.27 4.81
C ASN A 21 7.71 -17.75 5.91
N SER A 22 6.93 -16.84 6.50
CA SER A 22 5.94 -17.24 7.51
C SER A 22 4.74 -17.90 6.84
N GLU A 23 4.34 -19.06 7.37
CA GLU A 23 3.06 -19.68 7.02
C GLU A 23 1.92 -18.92 7.68
N TRP A 24 0.87 -18.62 6.91
CA TRP A 24 -0.34 -17.98 7.40
C TRP A 24 -1.43 -19.04 7.58
N ALA A 25 -1.93 -19.16 8.81
CA ALA A 25 -3.02 -20.09 9.12
C ALA A 25 -4.34 -19.66 8.47
N GLU A 26 -4.56 -18.35 8.37
CA GLU A 26 -5.76 -17.74 7.81
C GLU A 26 -5.38 -16.81 6.65
N LYS A 27 -6.11 -16.92 5.55
CA LYS A 27 -5.92 -16.08 4.35
C LYS A 27 -6.11 -14.59 4.66
N ASP A 28 -7.13 -14.29 5.45
CA ASP A 28 -7.54 -12.92 5.76
C ASP A 28 -6.48 -12.17 6.60
N ASP A 29 -5.78 -12.87 7.51
CA ASP A 29 -4.68 -12.28 8.32
C ASP A 29 -3.56 -11.73 7.42
N PHE A 30 -3.22 -12.42 6.33
CA PHE A 30 -2.23 -11.95 5.38
C PHE A 30 -2.75 -10.79 4.53
N LEU A 31 -4.00 -10.88 4.06
CA LEU A 31 -4.63 -9.81 3.27
C LEU A 31 -4.75 -8.51 4.08
N ASP A 32 -5.02 -8.59 5.38
CA ASP A 32 -5.02 -7.44 6.29
C ASP A 32 -3.63 -6.78 6.37
N VAL A 33 -2.57 -7.57 6.46
CA VAL A 33 -1.18 -7.06 6.45
C VAL A 33 -0.86 -6.35 5.14
N ILE A 34 -1.26 -6.93 4.00
CA ILE A 34 -1.09 -6.30 2.68
C ILE A 34 -1.88 -5.00 2.61
N TYR A 35 -3.13 -5.00 3.06
CA TYR A 35 -4.00 -3.83 3.09
C TYR A 35 -3.36 -2.68 3.90
N TRP A 36 -2.98 -2.95 5.15
CA TRP A 36 -2.45 -1.91 6.05
C TRP A 36 -1.05 -1.45 5.65
N SER A 37 -0.18 -2.34 5.17
CA SER A 37 1.16 -1.96 4.68
C SER A 37 1.06 -1.03 3.46
N ARG A 38 0.19 -1.34 2.51
CA ARG A 38 -0.10 -0.45 1.36
C ARG A 38 -0.64 0.89 1.81
N GLN A 39 -1.44 0.93 2.87
CA GLN A 39 -2.01 2.16 3.39
C GLN A 39 -0.91 3.13 3.86
N ILE A 40 0.08 2.60 4.58
CA ILE A 40 1.26 3.35 5.03
C ILE A 40 2.11 3.78 3.82
N ILE A 41 2.39 2.87 2.89
CA ILE A 41 3.17 3.16 1.68
C ILE A 41 2.52 4.27 0.85
N GLY A 42 1.19 4.23 0.67
CA GLY A 42 0.47 5.23 -0.11
C GLY A 42 0.56 6.63 0.48
N ILE A 43 0.46 6.73 1.81
CA ILE A 43 0.66 7.99 2.54
C ILE A 43 2.10 8.49 2.36
N LEU A 44 3.10 7.63 2.56
CA LEU A 44 4.51 8.01 2.43
C LEU A 44 4.86 8.49 1.02
N ILE A 45 4.42 7.76 -0.01
CA ILE A 45 4.63 8.15 -1.41
C ILE A 45 3.92 9.47 -1.72
N GLY A 46 2.68 9.65 -1.24
CA GLY A 46 1.92 10.88 -1.47
C GLY A 46 2.57 12.10 -0.83
N VAL A 47 3.16 11.97 0.36
CA VAL A 47 3.97 13.03 0.99
C VAL A 47 5.20 13.35 0.15
N VAL A 48 5.99 12.32 -0.23
CA VAL A 48 7.24 12.51 -1.01
C VAL A 48 6.95 13.15 -2.37
N MET A 49 5.95 12.65 -3.10
CA MET A 49 5.53 13.20 -4.39
C MET A 49 4.74 14.51 -4.28
N GLY A 50 4.27 14.88 -3.09
CA GLY A 50 3.66 16.20 -2.85
C GLY A 50 4.72 17.27 -2.69
N ILE A 51 5.83 16.91 -2.02
CA ILE A 51 7.00 17.78 -1.86
C ILE A 51 7.72 17.95 -3.21
N VAL A 52 8.01 16.85 -3.91
CA VAL A 52 8.60 16.90 -5.26
C VAL A 52 7.48 17.30 -6.24
N PRO A 53 7.61 18.37 -7.05
CA PRO A 53 6.53 18.86 -7.92
C PRO A 53 6.29 17.98 -9.17
N LEU A 54 6.19 16.66 -9.00
CA LEU A 54 5.76 15.71 -10.01
C LEU A 54 4.27 15.91 -10.27
N LYS A 55 3.88 16.08 -11.53
CA LYS A 55 2.51 16.40 -11.94
C LYS A 55 1.94 15.38 -12.92
N GLY A 56 0.63 15.27 -12.92
CA GLY A 56 -0.13 14.54 -13.92
C GLY A 56 0.11 13.02 -13.89
N PHE A 57 -0.02 12.40 -15.07
CA PHE A 57 0.00 10.95 -15.22
C PHE A 57 1.27 10.28 -14.69
N ILE A 58 2.42 10.96 -14.75
CA ILE A 58 3.70 10.39 -14.30
C ILE A 58 3.66 10.07 -12.80
N ALA A 59 3.10 10.94 -11.96
CA ALA A 59 2.98 10.69 -10.52
C ALA A 59 2.08 9.48 -10.24
N LEU A 60 0.96 9.36 -10.99
CA LEU A 60 0.03 8.25 -10.87
C LEU A 60 0.65 6.92 -11.30
N ALA A 61 1.36 6.92 -12.44
CA ALA A 61 2.03 5.75 -12.98
C ALA A 61 3.15 5.27 -12.05
N LEU A 62 3.96 6.20 -11.51
CA LEU A 62 5.00 5.87 -10.54
C LEU A 62 4.42 5.33 -9.24
N PHE A 63 3.34 5.92 -8.73
CA PHE A 63 2.64 5.37 -7.57
C PHE A 63 2.20 3.92 -7.83
N ALA A 64 1.52 3.66 -8.96
CA ALA A 64 1.03 2.33 -9.29
C ALA A 64 2.18 1.31 -9.44
N LEU A 65 3.27 1.68 -10.12
CA LEU A 65 4.44 0.82 -10.30
C LEU A 65 5.12 0.48 -8.96
N ILE A 66 5.35 1.49 -8.11
CA ILE A 66 6.01 1.29 -6.82
C ILE A 66 5.09 0.49 -5.88
N ASN A 67 3.81 0.84 -5.79
CA ASN A 67 2.87 0.17 -4.89
C ASN A 67 2.64 -1.29 -5.27
N CYS A 68 2.40 -1.58 -6.56
CA CYS A 68 2.27 -2.96 -7.05
C CYS A 68 3.59 -3.72 -6.97
N GLY A 69 4.72 -3.08 -7.31
CA GLY A 69 6.04 -3.69 -7.26
C GLY A 69 6.44 -4.10 -5.84
N ILE A 70 6.24 -3.24 -4.84
CA ILE A 70 6.55 -3.56 -3.44
C ILE A 70 5.72 -4.75 -2.97
N VAL A 71 4.42 -4.77 -3.23
CA VAL A 71 3.58 -5.89 -2.76
C VAL A 71 3.89 -7.18 -3.50
N TYR A 72 4.15 -7.11 -4.80
CA TYR A 72 4.60 -8.29 -5.56
C TYR A 72 5.91 -8.87 -4.98
N LEU A 73 6.91 -8.01 -4.77
CA LEU A 73 8.20 -8.45 -4.20
C LEU A 73 8.05 -8.95 -2.77
N TYR A 74 7.22 -8.31 -1.95
CA TYR A 74 6.97 -8.73 -0.58
C TYR A 74 6.28 -10.11 -0.54
N SER A 75 5.20 -10.30 -1.29
CA SER A 75 4.44 -11.55 -1.28
C SER A 75 5.22 -12.71 -1.90
N THR A 76 5.89 -12.50 -3.03
CA THR A 76 6.57 -13.58 -3.76
C THR A 76 8.00 -13.81 -3.27
N SER A 77 8.79 -12.75 -2.99
CA SER A 77 10.21 -12.90 -2.66
C SER A 77 10.52 -12.86 -1.16
N TYR A 78 9.78 -12.09 -0.36
CA TYR A 78 10.04 -11.99 1.08
C TYR A 78 9.27 -13.06 1.87
N GLN A 79 8.00 -13.22 1.53
CA GLN A 79 7.09 -14.11 2.22
C GLN A 79 6.90 -15.45 1.52
N SER A 80 7.39 -15.58 0.28
CA SER A 80 7.37 -16.79 -0.55
C SER A 80 6.05 -17.54 -0.47
N VAL A 81 4.97 -16.76 -0.57
CA VAL A 81 3.61 -17.25 -0.43
C VAL A 81 3.25 -18.04 -1.68
N ASP A 82 2.64 -19.22 -1.50
CA ASP A 82 2.05 -19.96 -2.60
C ASP A 82 0.83 -19.19 -3.13
N GLU A 83 0.98 -18.56 -4.30
CA GLU A 83 -0.03 -17.71 -4.91
C GLU A 83 -1.36 -18.44 -5.14
N GLU A 84 -1.33 -19.76 -5.39
CA GLU A 84 -2.52 -20.58 -5.62
C GLU A 84 -3.37 -20.72 -4.36
N ALA A 85 -2.74 -20.75 -3.17
CA ALA A 85 -3.43 -20.85 -1.89
C ALA A 85 -4.27 -19.60 -1.56
N TYR A 86 -4.00 -18.47 -2.22
CA TYR A 86 -4.64 -17.17 -1.96
C TYR A 86 -5.64 -16.77 -3.05
N GLY A 87 -6.02 -17.67 -3.95
CA GLY A 87 -6.90 -17.35 -5.09
C GLY A 87 -6.15 -16.72 -6.27
N GLY A 88 -4.81 -16.83 -6.27
CA GLY A 88 -3.91 -16.28 -7.27
C GLY A 88 -3.33 -14.92 -6.89
N ILE A 89 -2.21 -14.57 -7.52
CA ILE A 89 -1.50 -13.31 -7.29
C ILE A 89 -2.37 -12.06 -7.52
N TRP A 90 -3.41 -12.18 -8.35
CA TRP A 90 -4.30 -11.07 -8.68
C TRP A 90 -5.13 -10.59 -7.49
N GLU A 91 -5.50 -11.49 -6.58
CA GLU A 91 -6.24 -11.14 -5.37
C GLU A 91 -5.33 -10.33 -4.43
N ILE A 92 -4.10 -10.79 -4.22
CA ILE A 92 -3.07 -10.12 -3.42
C ILE A 92 -2.70 -8.74 -4.02
N ILE A 93 -2.56 -8.65 -5.34
CA ILE A 93 -2.19 -7.40 -6.01
C ILE A 93 -3.32 -6.37 -5.92
N LYS A 94 -4.58 -6.79 -5.97
CA LYS A 94 -5.73 -5.89 -5.87
C LYS A 94 -6.05 -5.48 -4.44
N GLU A 95 -5.74 -6.31 -3.48
CA GLU A 95 -6.04 -6.06 -2.08
C GLU A 95 -5.47 -4.72 -1.62
N GLY A 96 -6.32 -3.86 -1.05
CA GLY A 96 -5.96 -2.51 -0.60
C GLY A 96 -5.48 -1.52 -1.69
N PHE A 97 -5.47 -1.87 -2.99
CA PHE A 97 -4.95 -0.97 -4.04
C PHE A 97 -5.77 0.32 -4.18
N MET A 98 -7.09 0.21 -4.29
CA MET A 98 -7.98 1.37 -4.48
C MET A 98 -7.95 2.30 -3.27
N THR A 99 -7.88 1.74 -2.07
CA THR A 99 -7.85 2.49 -0.81
C THR A 99 -6.49 3.17 -0.59
N SER A 100 -5.40 2.47 -0.90
CA SER A 100 -4.05 3.06 -0.91
C SER A 100 -3.93 4.18 -1.95
N PHE A 101 -4.52 4.00 -3.13
CA PHE A 101 -4.57 5.02 -4.18
C PHE A 101 -5.32 6.28 -3.74
N ALA A 102 -6.47 6.12 -3.09
CA ALA A 102 -7.21 7.25 -2.53
C ALA A 102 -6.39 8.03 -1.50
N CYS A 103 -5.70 7.34 -0.59
CA CYS A 103 -4.89 8.01 0.43
C CYS A 103 -3.61 8.64 -0.14
N PHE A 104 -3.01 8.04 -1.16
CA PHE A 104 -1.97 8.67 -1.96
C PHE A 104 -2.48 9.98 -2.57
N LEU A 105 -3.63 9.97 -3.25
CA LEU A 105 -4.18 11.18 -3.87
C LEU A 105 -4.46 12.29 -2.84
N VAL A 106 -5.07 11.94 -1.71
CA VAL A 106 -5.39 12.91 -0.64
C VAL A 106 -4.12 13.54 -0.09
N THR A 107 -3.13 12.73 0.28
CA THR A 107 -1.86 13.24 0.83
C THR A 107 -1.08 14.04 -0.21
N TRP A 108 -1.00 13.54 -1.44
CA TRP A 108 -0.34 14.21 -2.54
C TRP A 108 -0.91 15.60 -2.81
N ILE A 109 -2.24 15.73 -2.93
CA ILE A 109 -2.90 17.02 -3.21
C ILE A 109 -2.69 18.00 -2.06
N ILE A 110 -2.81 17.55 -0.81
CA ILE A 110 -2.62 18.40 0.38
C ILE A 110 -1.20 18.97 0.42
N PHE A 111 -0.18 18.10 0.31
CA PHE A 111 1.21 18.54 0.38
C PHE A 111 1.63 19.36 -0.84
N TYR A 112 1.21 18.95 -2.04
CA TYR A 112 1.49 19.69 -3.26
C TYR A 112 0.90 21.11 -3.20
N THR A 113 -0.37 21.23 -2.79
CA THR A 113 -1.04 22.54 -2.68
C THR A 113 -0.42 23.39 -1.57
N GLY A 114 -0.11 22.81 -0.42
CA GLY A 114 0.47 23.54 0.71
C GLY A 114 1.87 24.08 0.44
N ILE A 115 2.71 23.32 -0.26
CA ILE A 115 4.12 23.70 -0.53
C ILE A 115 4.24 24.57 -1.78
N HIS A 116 3.47 24.27 -2.83
CA HIS A 116 3.59 24.94 -4.13
C HIS A 116 2.52 26.01 -4.37
N PHE A 117 1.87 26.51 -3.31
CA PHE A 117 0.78 27.48 -3.39
C PHE A 117 1.14 28.75 -4.18
N ASP A 118 2.34 29.29 -3.94
CA ASP A 118 2.82 30.50 -4.63
C ASP A 118 3.04 30.24 -6.13
N SER A 119 3.67 29.11 -6.47
CA SER A 119 3.90 28.69 -7.86
C SER A 119 2.59 28.53 -8.65
N VAL A 120 1.53 28.04 -7.99
CA VAL A 120 0.19 27.91 -8.59
C VAL A 120 -0.48 29.26 -8.78
N THR A 121 -0.29 30.19 -7.85
CA THR A 121 -0.93 31.51 -7.87
C THR A 121 -0.28 32.43 -8.90
N THR A 122 1.05 32.46 -8.96
CA THR A 122 1.80 33.28 -9.93
C THR A 122 1.52 32.85 -11.38
N ALA A 123 1.39 31.54 -11.64
CA ALA A 123 1.03 31.04 -12.97
C ALA A 123 -0.39 31.43 -13.44
N LYS A 124 -1.29 31.80 -12.52
CA LYS A 124 -2.66 32.23 -12.85
C LYS A 124 -2.80 33.73 -13.05
N MET A 125 -1.79 34.52 -12.69
CA MET A 125 -1.79 35.98 -12.84
C MET A 125 -1.14 36.45 -14.15
N GLN A 126 -0.63 35.53 -14.97
CA GLN A 126 0.00 35.80 -16.26
C GLN A 126 -0.85 35.23 -17.40
#